data_AF-A0A6J7W446-F1
#
_entry.id   AF-A0A6J7W446-F1
#
_cell.length_a   1.000
_cell.length_b   1.000
_cell.length_c   1.000
_cell.angle_alpha   90.00
_cell.angle_beta   90.00
_cell.angle_gamma   90.00
#
_symmetry.space_group_name_H-M   'P 1'
#
loop_
_entity.id
_entity.type
_entity.pdbx_description
1 polymer ?
#
loop_
_entity_poly.entity_id
_entity_poly.type
_entity_poly.pdbx_seq_one_letter_code
_entity_poly.pdbx_strand_id
1 'polypeptide(L)' 'MLSHNSGTNEGWLGLIRGPKIQLAMDKTYESPSAKAIAAGSRLYGLVEGQLFTSLDVEKDGHELQAYMWSSLERQSEN' A
#
# COMPACT_ATOMS: atom_id res chain seq x y z
N MET A 1 4.07 -0.18 9.57
CA MET A 1 5.43 -0.21 9.00
C MET A 1 5.54 -1.41 8.09
N LEU A 2 6.05 -1.25 6.87
CA LEU A 2 6.33 -2.34 5.93
C LEU A 2 7.81 -2.31 5.56
N SER A 3 8.44 -3.49 5.51
CA SER A 3 9.82 -3.66 5.05
C SER A 3 9.79 -4.45 3.75
N HIS A 4 10.39 -3.91 2.69
CA HIS A 4 10.40 -4.52 1.36
C HIS A 4 11.75 -5.18 1.10
N ASN A 5 11.71 -6.31 0.39
CA ASN A 5 12.91 -7.03 -0.03
C ASN A 5 13.80 -6.22 -1.01
N SER A 6 13.27 -5.15 -1.61
CA SER A 6 14.00 -4.19 -2.43
C SER A 6 14.93 -3.26 -1.63
N GLY A 7 14.92 -3.35 -0.29
CA GLY A 7 15.79 -2.54 0.58
C GLY A 7 15.15 -1.22 1.03
N THR A 8 13.81 -1.13 1.04
CA THR A 8 13.08 0.04 1.55
C THR A 8 12.22 -0.33 2.77
N ASN A 9 12.03 0.63 3.66
CA ASN A 9 11.09 0.58 4.77
C ASN A 9 10.11 1.74 4.65
N GLU A 10 8.82 1.47 4.85
CA GLU A 10 7.75 2.45 4.69
C GLU A 10 6.92 2.58 5.96
N GLY A 11 6.75 3.81 6.41
CA GLY A 11 5.81 4.24 7.43
C GLY A 11 4.48 4.67 6.80
N TRP A 12 3.39 4.16 7.39
CA TRP A 12 2.04 4.36 6.89
C TRP A 12 1.13 4.78 8.04
N LEU A 13 0.32 5.80 7.82
CA LEU A 13 -0.67 6.31 8.77
C LEU A 13 -2.00 6.50 8.05
N GLY A 14 -3.11 6.31 8.76
CA GLY A 14 -4.40 6.60 8.18
C GLY A 14 -5.58 6.28 9.08
N LEU A 15 -6.72 6.06 8.43
CA LEU A 15 -8.02 6.00 9.09
C LEU A 15 -8.79 4.73 8.69
N ILE A 16 -9.62 4.27 9.62
CA ILE A 16 -10.56 3.17 9.40
C ILE A 16 -11.97 3.75 9.43
N ARG A 17 -12.79 3.38 8.44
CA ARG A 17 -14.21 3.75 8.34
C ARG A 17 -15.01 2.53 7.90
N GLY A 18 -15.61 1.84 8.88
CA GLY A 18 -16.31 0.58 8.65
C GLY A 18 -15.37 -0.45 7.99
N PRO A 19 -15.76 -1.09 6.86
CA PRO A 19 -14.93 -2.08 6.18
C PRO A 19 -13.78 -1.51 5.33
N LYS A 20 -13.54 -0.19 5.41
CA LYS A 20 -12.56 0.52 4.58
C LYS A 20 -11.39 1.03 5.41
N ILE A 21 -10.17 0.79 4.95
CA ILE A 21 -8.92 1.33 5.52
C ILE A 21 -8.26 2.19 4.45
N GLN A 22 -7.94 3.43 4.78
CA GLN A 22 -7.19 4.34 3.92
C GLN A 22 -5.89 4.70 4.62
N LEU A 23 -4.75 4.48 3.97
CA LEU A 23 -3.43 4.83 4.48
C LEU A 23 -2.72 5.75 3.50
N ALA A 24 -2.07 6.78 4.02
CA ALA A 24 -1.09 7.58 3.32
C ALA A 24 0.31 7.21 3.83
N MET A 25 1.29 7.25 2.93
CA MET A 25 2.67 7.07 3.31
C MET A 25 3.15 8.31 4.06
N ASP A 26 3.67 8.11 5.26
CA ASP A 26 4.21 9.18 6.10
C ASP A 26 5.71 9.37 5.84
N LYS A 27 6.46 8.26 5.72
CA LYS A 27 7.90 8.30 5.50
C LYS A 27 8.44 7.02 4.87
N THR A 28 9.49 7.17 4.08
CA THR A 28 10.31 6.04 3.60
C THR A 28 11.74 6.16 4.13
N TYR A 29 12.37 5.01 4.33
CA TYR A 29 13.80 4.87 4.55
C TYR A 29 14.35 3.83 3.57
N GLU A 30 15.40 4.16 2.85
CA GLU A 30 16.01 3.33 1.82
C GLU A 30 17.46 2.98 2.13
N SER A 31 17.89 1.80 1.68
CA SER A 31 19.30 1.47 1.63
C SER A 31 20.00 2.28 0.51
N PRO A 32 21.33 2.45 0.57
CA PRO A 32 22.07 3.23 -0.45
C PRO A 32 21.91 2.73 -1.89
N SER A 33 21.54 1.46 -2.08
CA SER A 33 21.36 0.84 -3.40
C SER A 33 19.91 0.86 -3.89
N ALA A 34 18.96 1.29 -3.06
CA ALA A 34 17.54 1.23 -3.37
C ALA A 34 16.99 2.59 -3.81
N LYS A 35 15.95 2.56 -4.65
CA LYS A 35 15.18 3.76 -5.02
C LYS A 35 13.83 3.73 -4.32
N ALA A 36 13.62 4.67 -3.41
CA ALA A 36 12.35 4.86 -2.72
C ALA A 36 11.25 5.39 -3.65
N ILE A 37 9.99 5.08 -3.31
CA ILE A 37 8.83 5.84 -3.79
C ILE A 37 8.73 7.15 -3.00
N ALA A 38 8.31 8.23 -3.66
CA ALA A 38 8.24 9.56 -3.06
C ALA A 38 6.97 9.74 -2.20
N ALA A 39 5.84 9.24 -2.70
CA ALA A 39 4.56 9.24 -2.03
C ALA A 39 3.82 7.92 -2.30
N GLY A 40 2.87 7.58 -1.43
CA GLY A 40 2.06 6.39 -1.60
C GLY A 40 0.70 6.52 -0.93
N SER A 41 -0.31 5.91 -1.55
CA SER A 41 -1.68 5.81 -1.02
C SER A 41 -2.14 4.37 -1.12
N ARG A 42 -2.57 3.79 0.00
CA ARG A 42 -3.14 2.44 0.06
C ARG A 42 -4.60 2.51 0.44
N LEU A 43 -5.43 1.76 -0.28
CA LEU A 43 -6.83 1.57 0.04
C LEU A 43 -7.09 0.07 0.20
N TYR A 44 -7.70 -0.29 1.32
CA TYR A 44 -8.25 -1.62 1.54
C TYR A 44 -9.76 -1.51 1.76
N GLY A 45 -10.52 -2.44 1.20
CA GLY A 45 -11.97 -2.49 1.35
C GLY A 45 -12.47 -3.93 1.38
N LEU A 46 -13.33 -4.25 2.35
CA LEU A 46 -14.11 -5.49 2.30
C LEU A 46 -15.35 -5.26 1.43
N VAL A 47 -15.42 -5.92 0.28
CA VAL A 47 -16.51 -5.81 -0.70
C VAL A 47 -16.98 -7.22 -1.02
N GLU A 48 -18.27 -7.51 -0.80
CA GLU A 48 -18.86 -8.83 -1.03
C GLU A 48 -18.07 -9.99 -0.37
N GLY A 49 -17.50 -9.73 0.81
CA GLY A 49 -16.70 -10.72 1.56
C GLY A 49 -15.26 -10.91 1.07
N GLN A 50 -14.86 -10.25 -0.02
CA GLN A 50 -13.50 -10.24 -0.56
C GLN A 50 -12.72 -9.01 -0.10
N LEU A 51 -11.42 -9.16 0.12
CA LEU A 51 -10.53 -8.05 0.41
C LEU A 51 -10.03 -7.44 -0.89
N PHE A 52 -10.50 -6.23 -1.21
CA PHE A 52 -9.95 -5.40 -2.27
C PHE A 52 -8.80 -4.56 -1.74
N THR A 53 -7.74 -4.45 -2.53
CA THR A 53 -6.58 -3.60 -2.25
C THR A 53 -6.23 -2.77 -3.48
N SER A 54 -5.82 -1.52 -3.27
CA SER A 54 -5.12 -0.71 -4.27
C SER A 54 -3.93 0.01 -3.64
N LEU A 55 -2.93 0.26 -4.47
CA LEU A 55 -1.76 1.04 -4.17
C LEU A 55 -1.52 2.01 -5.32
N ASP A 56 -1.53 3.29 -4.98
CA ASP A 56 -1.09 4.37 -5.86
C ASP A 56 0.28 4.85 -5.36
N VAL A 57 1.20 5.18 -6.27
CA VAL A 57 2.55 5.64 -5.92
C VAL A 57 2.96 6.85 -6.77
N GLU A 58 3.76 7.72 -6.17
CA GLU A 58 4.56 8.72 -6.89
C GLU A 58 5.97 8.15 -7.03
N LYS A 59 6.40 7.91 -8.27
CA LYS A 59 7.68 7.25 -8.55
C LYS A 59 8.18 7.63 -9.94
N ASP A 60 9.50 7.66 -10.10
CA ASP A 60 10.16 7.79 -11.41
C ASP A 60 9.74 9.05 -12.20
N GLY A 61 9.41 10.15 -11.49
CA GLY A 61 8.98 11.42 -12.07
C GLY A 61 7.49 11.48 -12.41
N HIS A 62 6.74 10.43 -12.10
CA HIS A 62 5.29 10.37 -12.24
C HIS A 62 4.61 10.77 -10.93
N GLU A 63 3.64 11.68 -11.02
CA GLU A 63 2.74 12.02 -9.91
C GLU A 63 1.97 10.80 -9.39
N LEU A 64 1.44 10.91 -8.17
CA LEU A 64 0.69 9.86 -7.48
C LEU A 64 -0.43 9.28 -8.38
N GLN A 65 -0.24 8.03 -8.80
CA GLN A 65 -1.18 7.33 -9.67
C GLN A 65 -1.21 5.82 -9.42
N ALA A 66 -2.21 5.15 -10.00
CA ALA A 66 -2.42 3.72 -9.85
C ALA A 66 -1.18 2.90 -10.21
N TYR A 67 -0.76 2.03 -9.29
CA TYR A 67 0.40 1.16 -9.47
C TYR A 67 0.02 -0.32 -9.40
N MET A 68 -0.80 -0.70 -8.42
CA MET A 68 -1.22 -2.09 -8.23
C MET A 68 -2.61 -2.15 -7.60
N TRP A 69 -3.37 -3.18 -7.96
CA TRP A 69 -4.62 -3.52 -7.30
C TRP A 69 -4.87 -5.03 -7.36
N SER A 70 -5.67 -5.54 -6.44
CA SER A 70 -6.16 -6.93 -6.47
C SER A 70 -7.40 -7.10 -5.60
N SER A 71 -8.08 -8.24 -5.76
CA SER A 71 -9.04 -8.76 -4.80
C SER A 71 -8.56 -10.12 -4.29
N LEU A 72 -8.84 -10.41 -3.03
CA LEU A 72 -8.49 -11.66 -2.37
C LEU A 72 -9.74 -12.28 -1.74
N GLU A 73 -10.02 -13.52 -2.12
CA GLU A 73 -11.06 -14.33 -1.48
C GLU A 73 -10.60 -14.80 -0.10
N ARG A 74 -11.53 -14.78 0.86
CA ARG A 74 -11.27 -15.30 2.20
C ARG A 74 -11.01 -16.80 2.11
N GLN A 75 -9.83 -17.22 2.53
CA GLN A 75 -9.53 -18.63 2.72
C GLN A 75 -10.12 -19.09 4.05
N SER A 76 -10.85 -20.21 4.03
CA SER A 76 -11.17 -20.98 5.23
C SER A 76 -10.16 -22.12 5.35
N GLU A 77 -9.64 -22.36 6.56
CA GLU A 77 -8.88 -23.58 6.82
C GLU A 77 -9.81 -24.79 6.60
N ASN A 78 -9.35 -25.75 5.81
CA ASN A 78 -9.94 -27.09 5.70
C ASN A 78 -9.06 -28.09 6.46
#